data_AF-A0A957FSD1-F1
#
_entry.id   AF-A0A957FSD1-F1
#
_cell.length_a   1.000
_cell.length_b   1.000
_cell.length_c   1.000
_cell.angle_alpha   90.00
_cell.angle_beta   90.00
_cell.angle_gamma   90.00
#
_symmetry.space_group_name_H-M   'P 1'
#
loop_
_entity.id
_entity.type
_entity.pdbx_description
1 polymer ?
#
loop_
_entity_poly.entity_id
_entity_poly.type
_entity_poly.pdbx_seq_one_letter_code
_entity_poly.pdbx_strand_id
1 'polypeptide(L)'
;MSNNYSLPISDDEDDYPEITQADLDRAEFRVGLKTAVRQKQVTLSLDVPLLAYFQAKAGEDGYEALINETLRRAVEQNELEETLRRIIREELSAYQT
;
A
#
# COMPACT_ATOMS: atom_id res chain seq x y z
N MET A 1 -39.37 12.07 -22.01
CA MET A 1 -39.91 11.62 -20.71
C MET A 1 -38.87 10.70 -20.09
N SER A 2 -38.27 11.08 -18.96
CA SER A 2 -37.25 10.27 -18.28
C SER A 2 -37.94 9.53 -17.14
N ASN A 3 -38.03 8.20 -17.26
CA ASN A 3 -38.62 7.36 -16.23
C ASN A 3 -37.52 7.08 -15.19
N ASN A 4 -37.60 7.73 -14.05
CA ASN A 4 -36.77 7.40 -12.90
C ASN A 4 -37.29 6.09 -12.31
N TYR A 5 -36.58 4.99 -12.59
CA TYR A 5 -36.83 3.70 -11.97
C TYR A 5 -36.25 3.74 -10.54
N SER A 6 -37.08 4.10 -9.57
CA SER A 6 -36.84 3.75 -8.18
C SER A 6 -37.72 2.55 -7.86
N LEU A 7 -37.12 1.40 -7.56
CA LEU A 7 -37.85 0.28 -7.00
C LEU A 7 -38.31 0.66 -5.58
N PRO A 8 -39.52 0.25 -5.16
CA PRO A 8 -39.90 0.35 -3.76
C PRO A 8 -38.91 -0.47 -2.92
N ILE A 9 -38.59 0.04 -1.72
CA ILE A 9 -37.79 -0.68 -0.75
C ILE A 9 -38.59 -1.95 -0.39
N SER A 10 -37.97 -3.13 -0.50
CA SER A 10 -38.63 -4.39 -0.13
C SER A 10 -38.72 -4.48 1.39
N ASP A 11 -39.90 -4.84 1.91
CA ASP A 11 -40.10 -5.14 3.33
C ASP A 11 -39.72 -6.59 3.67
N ASP A 12 -39.36 -7.40 2.66
CA ASP A 12 -38.86 -8.76 2.87
C ASP A 12 -37.49 -8.70 3.57
N GLU A 13 -37.35 -9.41 4.69
CA GLU A 13 -36.06 -9.61 5.36
C GLU A 13 -35.08 -10.26 4.39
N ASP A 14 -33.85 -9.74 4.37
CA ASP A 14 -32.80 -10.29 3.53
C ASP A 14 -32.44 -11.71 4.00
N ASP A 15 -32.58 -12.71 3.13
CA ASP A 15 -32.19 -14.10 3.39
C ASP A 15 -30.65 -14.27 3.54
N TYR A 16 -29.85 -13.23 3.25
CA TYR A 16 -28.42 -13.27 3.45
C TYR A 16 -28.05 -13.27 4.95
N PRO A 17 -27.04 -14.06 5.34
CA PRO A 17 -26.54 -14.01 6.71
C PRO A 17 -26.00 -12.62 7.02
N GLU A 18 -26.18 -12.18 8.27
CA GLU A 18 -25.62 -10.93 8.75
C GLU A 18 -24.09 -10.91 8.56
N ILE A 19 -23.57 -9.78 8.09
CA ILE A 19 -22.13 -9.58 7.93
C ILE A 19 -21.48 -9.61 9.32
N THR A 20 -20.63 -10.60 9.55
CA THR A 20 -19.91 -10.77 10.81
C THR A 20 -18.59 -10.01 10.79
N GLN A 21 -18.01 -9.77 11.98
CA GLN A 21 -16.66 -9.20 12.08
C GLN A 21 -15.61 -10.10 11.39
N ALA A 22 -15.78 -11.42 11.44
CA ALA A 22 -14.89 -12.36 10.76
C ALA A 22 -14.92 -12.21 9.22
N ASP A 23 -16.05 -11.74 8.66
CA ASP A 23 -16.17 -11.41 7.24
C ASP A 23 -15.39 -10.16 6.86
N LEU A 24 -15.38 -9.16 7.75
CA LEU A 24 -14.62 -7.92 7.56
C LEU A 24 -13.10 -8.14 7.75
N ASP A 25 -12.72 -8.97 8.71
CA ASP A 25 -11.32 -9.25 9.03
C ASP A 25 -10.61 -9.99 7.89
N ARG A 26 -11.33 -10.84 7.15
CA ARG A 26 -10.82 -11.53 5.96
C ARG A 26 -11.00 -10.75 4.66
N ALA A 27 -11.56 -9.54 4.71
CA ALA A 27 -11.86 -8.77 3.51
C ALA A 27 -10.59 -8.17 2.89
N GLU A 28 -10.46 -8.28 1.56
CA GLU A 28 -9.40 -7.61 0.80
C GLU A 28 -9.81 -6.19 0.40
N PHE A 29 -8.92 -5.22 0.63
CA PHE A 29 -9.11 -3.86 0.15
C PHE A 29 -8.84 -3.78 -1.36
N ARG A 30 -9.82 -3.30 -2.12
CA ARG A 30 -9.73 -3.20 -3.59
C ARG A 30 -10.24 -1.85 -4.07
N VAL A 31 -9.57 -1.28 -5.09
CA VAL A 31 -9.98 -0.06 -5.80
C VAL A 31 -10.06 -0.40 -7.28
N GLY A 32 -11.21 -0.17 -7.91
CA GLY A 32 -11.43 -0.55 -9.32
C GLY A 32 -11.24 -2.05 -9.58
N LEU A 33 -11.69 -2.90 -8.64
CA LEU A 33 -11.54 -4.36 -8.65
C LEU A 33 -10.09 -4.89 -8.57
N LYS A 34 -9.10 -4.00 -8.37
CA LYS A 34 -7.70 -4.38 -8.15
C LYS A 34 -7.37 -4.30 -6.67
N THR A 35 -6.64 -5.28 -6.17
CA THR A 35 -6.11 -5.27 -4.80
C THR A 35 -5.26 -4.02 -4.60
N ALA A 36 -5.57 -3.27 -3.54
CA ALA A 36 -4.95 -2.00 -3.25
C ALA A 36 -4.29 -2.04 -1.87
N VAL A 37 -3.17 -1.33 -1.74
CA VAL A 37 -2.49 -1.17 -0.45
C VAL A 37 -3.23 -0.12 0.36
N ARG A 38 -3.56 -0.44 1.62
CA ARG A 38 -4.08 0.55 2.56
C ARG A 38 -2.95 1.48 2.98
N GLN A 39 -3.09 2.76 2.68
CA GLN A 39 -2.22 3.79 3.22
C GLN A 39 -2.66 4.11 4.64
N LYS A 40 -1.69 4.22 5.56
CA LYS A 40 -1.93 4.68 6.93
C LYS A 40 -1.36 6.07 7.08
N GLN A 41 -2.19 7.02 7.46
CA GLN A 41 -1.72 8.37 7.77
C GLN A 41 -0.94 8.34 9.09
N VAL A 42 0.29 8.85 9.05
CA VAL A 42 1.18 8.96 10.21
C VAL A 42 1.70 10.38 10.30
N THR A 43 1.96 10.84 11.52
CA THR A 43 2.64 12.13 11.74
C THR A 43 4.14 11.87 11.82
N LEU A 44 4.91 12.45 10.90
CA LEU A 44 6.36 12.35 10.83
C LEU A 44 6.97 13.75 10.75
N SER A 45 8.04 14.00 11.49
CA SER A 45 8.84 15.23 11.35
C SER A 45 9.88 15.04 10.25
N LEU A 46 9.92 15.97 9.30
CA LEU A 46 10.91 16.02 8.22
C LEU A 46 11.64 17.36 8.27
N ASP A 47 12.94 17.35 7.98
CA ASP A 47 13.72 18.57 7.90
C ASP A 47 13.21 19.47 6.76
N VAL A 48 13.14 20.77 7.02
CA VAL A 48 12.74 21.79 6.03
C VAL A 48 13.47 21.66 4.69
N PRO A 49 14.81 21.51 4.62
CA PRO A 49 15.50 21.34 3.34
C PRO A 49 15.10 20.06 2.60
N LEU A 50 14.79 18.97 3.33
CA LEU A 50 14.38 17.71 2.73
C LEU A 50 12.97 17.82 2.14
N LEU A 51 12.04 18.46 2.86
CA LEU A 51 10.70 18.74 2.36
C LEU A 51 10.76 19.61 1.08
N ALA A 52 11.59 20.65 1.08
CA ALA A 52 11.77 21.53 -0.08
C ALA A 52 12.31 20.77 -1.30
N TYR A 53 13.26 19.84 -1.10
CA TYR A 53 13.77 18.98 -2.17
C TYR A 53 12.66 18.12 -2.80
N PHE A 54 11.82 17.47 -1.98
CA PHE A 54 10.73 16.65 -2.49
C PHE A 54 9.63 17.47 -3.16
N GLN A 55 9.31 18.66 -2.64
CA GLN A 55 8.39 19.59 -3.28
C GLN A 55 8.87 20.04 -4.67
N ALA A 56 10.16 20.38 -4.81
CA ALA A 56 10.73 20.77 -6.09
C ALA A 56 10.76 19.61 -7.11
N LYS A 57 10.90 18.37 -6.64
CA LYS A 57 11.05 17.17 -7.48
C LYS A 57 9.72 16.53 -7.89
N ALA A 58 8.66 16.72 -7.12
CA ALA A 58 7.43 15.96 -7.26
C ALA A 58 6.54 16.35 -8.44
N GLY A 59 6.76 17.51 -9.08
CA GLY A 59 5.94 17.95 -10.21
C GLY A 59 4.45 17.90 -9.89
N GLU A 60 3.66 17.22 -10.73
CA GLU A 60 2.21 17.07 -10.59
C GLU A 60 1.78 15.96 -9.61
N ASP A 61 2.61 14.93 -9.39
CA ASP A 61 2.24 13.72 -8.63
C ASP A 61 2.22 13.92 -7.10
N GLY A 62 2.60 15.10 -6.62
CA GLY A 62 2.62 15.45 -5.21
C GLY A 62 3.81 14.86 -4.45
N TYR A 63 4.37 15.64 -3.53
CA TYR A 63 5.60 15.25 -2.81
C TYR A 63 5.43 14.05 -1.88
N GLU A 64 4.22 13.79 -1.39
CA GLU A 64 3.92 12.65 -0.54
C GLU A 64 4.08 11.31 -1.27
N ALA A 65 3.60 11.22 -2.52
CA ALA A 65 3.76 10.02 -3.34
C ALA A 65 5.24 9.72 -3.59
N LEU A 66 6.03 10.75 -3.88
CA LEU A 66 7.47 10.64 -4.10
C LEU A 66 8.23 10.21 -2.84
N ILE A 67 7.85 10.73 -1.67
CA ILE A 67 8.43 10.32 -0.38
C ILE A 67 8.13 8.84 -0.12
N ASN A 68 6.87 8.43 -0.27
CA ASN A 68 6.46 7.04 -0.05
C ASN A 68 7.20 6.07 -0.99
N GLU A 69 7.36 6.43 -2.26
CA GLU A 69 8.11 5.64 -3.23
C GLU A 69 9.60 5.57 -2.88
N THR A 70 10.19 6.68 -2.41
CA THR A 70 11.59 6.70 -1.99
C THR A 70 11.82 5.80 -0.77
N LEU A 71 10.91 5.83 0.21
CA LEU A 71 10.97 4.95 1.38
C LEU A 71 10.82 3.47 0.99
N ARG A 72 9.91 3.16 0.06
CA ARG A 72 9.74 1.80 -0.47
C ARG A 72 11.05 1.28 -1.07
N ARG A 73 11.68 2.06 -1.96
CA ARG A 73 12.96 1.70 -2.59
C ARG A 73 14.08 1.51 -1.58
N ALA A 74 14.15 2.34 -0.54
CA ALA A 74 15.17 2.22 0.49
C ALA A 74 15.05 0.90 1.28
N VAL A 75 13.81 0.46 1.57
CA VAL A 75 13.56 -0.83 2.21
C VAL A 75 13.97 -1.98 1.27
N GLU A 76 13.51 -1.96 0.01
CA GLU A 76 13.84 -3.00 -0.98
C GLU A 76 15.35 -3.11 -1.22
N GLN A 77 16.08 -1.99 -1.26
CA GLN A 77 17.53 -1.98 -1.41
C GLN A 77 18.25 -2.58 -0.20
N ASN A 78 17.81 -2.27 1.03
CA ASN A 78 18.39 -2.85 2.24
C ASN A 78 18.20 -4.38 2.27
N GLU A 79 16.99 -4.87 1.96
CA GLU A 79 16.71 -6.31 1.91
C GLU A 79 17.56 -7.02 0.84
N LEU A 80 17.74 -6.39 -0.33
CA LEU A 80 18.60 -6.90 -1.38
C LEU A 80 20.06 -6.93 -0.95
N GLU A 81 20.57 -5.87 -0.32
CA GLU A 81 21.96 -5.81 0.16
C GLU A 81 22.23 -6.90 1.21
N GLU A 82 21.32 -7.08 2.17
CA GLU A 82 21.42 -8.13 3.17
C GLU A 82 21.42 -9.53 2.53
N THR A 83 20.52 -9.74 1.57
CA THR A 83 20.44 -10.99 0.81
C THR A 83 21.74 -11.26 0.04
N LEU A 84 22.29 -10.25 -0.65
CA LEU A 84 23.53 -10.37 -1.39
C LEU A 84 24.72 -10.64 -0.46
N ARG A 85 24.83 -9.93 0.67
CA ARG A 85 25.88 -10.18 1.67
C ARG A 85 25.82 -11.60 2.21
N ARG A 86 24.61 -12.13 2.43
CA ARG A 86 24.40 -13.51 2.86
C ARG A 86 24.89 -14.49 1.80
N ILE A 87 24.43 -14.35 0.55
CA ILE A 87 24.83 -15.21 -0.56
C ILE A 87 26.35 -15.17 -0.76
N ILE A 88 26.97 -13.99 -0.79
CA ILE A 88 28.42 -13.84 -0.94
C ILE A 88 29.18 -14.57 0.18
N ARG A 89 28.69 -14.50 1.43
CA ARG A 89 29.31 -15.21 2.55
C ARG A 89 29.18 -16.73 2.42
N GLU A 90 28.00 -17.21 2.04
CA GLU A 90 27.73 -18.63 1.79
C GLU A 90 28.68 -19.17 0.70
N GLU A 91 28.79 -18.48 -0.43
CA GLU A 91 29.69 -18.85 -1.54
C GLU A 91 31.17 -18.84 -1.11
N LEU A 92 31.65 -17.77 -0.46
CA LEU A 92 33.04 -17.69 0.01
C LEU A 92 33.39 -18.81 1.01
N SER A 93 32.43 -19.21 1.86
CA SER A 93 32.64 -20.32 2.79
C SER A 93 32.70 -21.68 2.11
N ALA A 94 31.97 -21.87 1.01
CA ALA A 94 31.97 -23.10 0.22
C ALA A 94 33.29 -23.29 -0.55
N TYR A 95 34.00 -22.22 -0.89
CA TYR A 95 35.31 -22.27 -1.57
C TYR A 95 36.53 -22.32 -0.64
N GLN A 96 36.34 -22.21 0.69
CA GLN A 96 37.43 -22.25 1.68
C GLN A 96 37.63 -23.63 2.34
N THR A 97 36.90 -24.66 1.90
CA THR A 97 37.07 -26.06 2.33
C THR A 97 37.69 -26.88 1.19
#